data_AF-A0A518EMH7-F1
#
_entry.id   AF-A0A518EMH7-F1
#
_cell.length_a   1.000
_cell.length_b   1.000
_cell.length_c   1.000
_cell.angle_alpha   90.00
_cell.angle_beta   90.00
_cell.angle_gamma   90.00
#
_symmetry.space_group_name_H-M   'P 1'
#
loop_
_entity.id
_entity.type
_entity.pdbx_description
1 polymer ?
#
loop_
_entity_poly.entity_id
_entity_poly.type
_entity_poly.pdbx_seq_one_letter_code
_entity_poly.pdbx_strand_id
1 'polypeptide(L)'
;MLNVSPPTAPTPPRGVRTFAALLLGAAFVGCQSYNDRVSAPLSAFERGDFAAAEQGFANTDTTGSAFLSGAEAGMAAFVEGDFEAALSHFHRAQAASESIDDRAALGLNSLRESIATLALNEGQADYDGEGYERVMLHAMLGMSYLAQGRAEDVLVEARRVDEILTTEEELYETEYAAGGIGHLLSALAYELIGKPGEAYIDYQRLADKNLGGSLVSSALLRLAKSENRRDDLARFQQQWGEGADVPKDWPSVVVIAGLGIGPAKQEFKLDIPLPGGVFSMAVPKFAQGRAPTSALELGFPETSTRVRTSVVENVSQVARKNLDDRIALITARSAGRGLLKRQLADQMRDNKRGTALGLLADVFTVTTERADLRAWRTLPDSWAAARAFLPPNEPTFIQLSEVGGATVDLGTYQLLEGETMFVLARALDSGLVAHVVGGERIEPATAAVIGPASPAP
;
A
#
# COMPACT_ATOMS: atom_id res chain seq x y z
N MET A 1 47.51 70.67 9.59
CA MET A 1 47.34 69.20 9.48
C MET A 1 46.72 68.70 10.78
N LEU A 2 45.41 68.44 10.80
CA LEU A 2 44.72 67.80 11.91
C LEU A 2 43.91 66.65 11.32
N ASN A 3 44.34 65.44 11.66
CA ASN A 3 43.81 64.17 11.19
C ASN A 3 42.68 63.76 12.14
N VAL A 4 41.43 63.66 11.65
CA VAL A 4 40.28 63.22 12.43
C VAL A 4 39.90 61.81 11.98
N SER A 5 40.17 60.82 12.81
CA SER A 5 39.75 59.43 12.60
C SER A 5 38.24 59.26 12.83
N PRO A 6 37.55 58.37 12.10
CA PRO A 6 36.13 58.10 12.32
C PRO A 6 35.89 57.23 13.57
N PRO A 7 34.68 57.27 14.16
CA PRO A 7 34.36 56.52 15.37
C PRO A 7 34.25 55.01 15.08
N THR A 8 34.87 54.20 15.93
CA THR A 8 34.76 52.75 15.94
C THR A 8 33.36 52.31 16.39
N ALA A 9 32.66 51.55 15.55
CA ALA A 9 31.40 50.91 15.92
C ALA A 9 31.61 49.90 17.07
N PRO A 10 30.68 49.81 18.04
CA PRO A 10 30.83 48.87 19.15
C PRO A 10 30.72 47.42 18.66
N THR A 11 31.76 46.64 18.92
CA THR A 11 31.71 45.18 18.75
C THR A 11 30.69 44.58 19.73
N PRO A 12 29.74 43.75 19.28
CA PRO A 12 28.75 43.14 20.17
C PRO A 12 29.44 42.19 21.17
N PRO A 13 28.91 42.08 22.41
CA PRO A 13 29.52 41.26 23.45
C PRO A 13 29.57 39.78 23.02
N ARG A 14 30.69 39.11 23.32
CA ARG A 14 31.00 37.73 22.89
C ARG A 14 29.89 36.72 23.20
N GLY A 15 29.07 36.94 24.23
CA GLY A 15 27.94 36.07 24.58
C GLY A 15 26.77 36.06 23.59
N VAL A 16 26.55 37.13 22.83
CA VAL A 16 25.44 37.23 21.86
C VAL A 16 25.75 36.42 20.59
N ARG A 17 27.02 36.30 20.21
CA ARG A 17 27.46 35.50 19.06
C ARG A 17 27.34 34.00 19.32
N THR A 18 27.59 33.55 20.55
CA THR A 18 27.47 32.13 20.92
C THR A 18 26.01 31.70 21.05
N PHE A 19 25.12 32.57 21.56
CA PHE A 19 23.69 32.30 21.66
C PHE A 19 23.00 32.29 20.28
N ALA A 20 23.37 33.21 19.38
CA ALA A 20 22.86 33.23 18.02
C ALA A 20 23.33 32.02 17.19
N ALA A 21 24.55 31.52 17.41
CA ALA A 21 25.07 30.31 16.75
C ALA A 21 24.40 29.02 17.28
N LEU A 22 24.07 28.95 18.57
CA LEU A 22 23.30 27.84 19.16
C LEU A 22 21.83 27.84 18.71
N LEU A 23 21.20 29.02 18.54
CA LEU A 23 19.86 29.15 17.98
C LEU A 23 19.81 28.91 16.45
N LEU A 24 20.85 29.27 15.70
CA LEU A 24 20.97 28.89 14.27
C LEU A 24 21.23 27.39 14.10
N GLY A 25 21.99 26.76 14.99
CA GLY A 25 22.27 25.32 14.95
C GLY A 25 21.05 24.45 15.30
N ALA A 26 20.21 24.91 16.23
CA ALA A 26 18.98 24.20 16.61
C ALA A 26 17.83 24.35 15.59
N ALA A 27 17.89 25.35 14.69
CA ALA A 27 16.86 25.58 13.68
C ALA A 27 16.94 24.61 12.46
N PHE A 28 18.07 23.91 12.26
CA PHE A 28 18.23 22.99 11.11
C PHE A 28 17.72 21.57 11.36
N VAL A 29 17.51 21.15 12.61
CA VAL A 29 17.13 19.77 12.93
C VAL A 29 15.60 19.55 12.87
N GLY A 30 14.80 20.61 12.90
CA GLY A 30 13.34 20.52 13.03
C GLY A 30 12.51 20.57 11.74
N CYS A 31 13.11 20.52 10.54
CA CYS A 31 12.40 20.78 9.28
C CYS A 31 12.34 19.59 8.31
N GLN A 32 12.69 18.39 8.74
CA GLN A 32 12.73 17.22 7.87
C GLN A 32 11.31 16.69 7.61
N SER A 33 10.92 16.57 6.34
CA SER A 33 9.63 15.98 5.96
C SER A 33 9.62 14.48 6.24
N TYR A 34 8.43 13.85 6.22
CA TYR A 34 8.35 12.39 6.32
C TYR A 34 9.21 11.69 5.26
N ASN A 35 9.10 12.12 4.00
CA ASN A 35 9.87 11.56 2.88
C ASN A 35 11.38 11.66 3.10
N ASP A 36 11.85 12.74 3.72
CA ASP A 36 13.26 12.90 4.02
C ASP A 36 13.71 11.94 5.15
N ARG A 37 12.88 11.74 6.18
CA ARG A 37 13.20 10.85 7.31
C ARG A 37 13.29 9.38 6.88
N VAL A 38 12.36 8.92 6.04
CA VAL A 38 12.34 7.53 5.57
C VAL A 38 13.21 7.28 4.34
N SER A 39 13.92 8.28 3.83
CA SER A 39 14.71 8.17 2.60
C SER A 39 15.74 7.03 2.64
N ALA A 40 16.43 6.85 3.77
CA ALA A 40 17.43 5.80 3.95
C ALA A 40 16.84 4.37 3.93
N PRO A 41 15.88 4.01 4.80
CA PRO A 41 15.26 2.68 4.76
C PRO A 41 14.51 2.41 3.46
N LEU A 42 13.85 3.41 2.87
CA LEU A 42 13.22 3.26 1.56
C LEU A 42 14.25 2.94 0.46
N SER A 43 15.39 3.63 0.47
CA SER A 43 16.46 3.34 -0.49
C SER A 43 17.07 1.94 -0.30
N ALA A 44 17.07 1.41 0.92
CA ALA A 44 17.47 0.02 1.18
C ALA A 44 16.46 -0.95 0.56
N PHE A 45 15.17 -0.72 0.81
CA PHE A 45 14.07 -1.51 0.22
C PHE A 45 14.13 -1.53 -1.31
N GLU A 46 14.28 -0.35 -1.94
CA GLU A 46 14.36 -0.24 -3.41
C GLU A 46 15.57 -0.95 -4.02
N ARG A 47 16.66 -1.14 -3.26
CA ARG A 47 17.86 -1.89 -3.70
C ARG A 47 17.82 -3.38 -3.35
N GLY A 48 16.74 -3.86 -2.72
CA GLY A 48 16.62 -5.25 -2.29
C GLY A 48 17.33 -5.58 -0.97
N ASP A 49 17.76 -4.59 -0.19
CA ASP A 49 18.31 -4.78 1.16
C ASP A 49 17.15 -4.69 2.17
N PHE A 50 16.32 -5.72 2.21
CA PHE A 50 15.08 -5.71 2.98
C PHE A 50 15.33 -5.79 4.49
N ALA A 51 16.38 -6.48 4.93
CA ALA A 51 16.77 -6.51 6.34
C ALA A 51 17.15 -5.11 6.86
N ALA A 52 17.95 -4.34 6.11
CA ALA A 52 18.26 -2.96 6.50
C ALA A 52 17.03 -2.04 6.42
N ALA A 53 16.15 -2.26 5.44
CA ALA A 53 14.89 -1.53 5.34
C ALA A 53 13.99 -1.76 6.55
N GLU A 54 13.76 -3.03 6.92
CA GLU A 54 12.98 -3.44 8.08
C GLU A 54 13.52 -2.79 9.35
N GLN A 55 14.84 -2.90 9.61
CA GLN A 55 15.47 -2.31 10.79
C GLN A 55 15.27 -0.79 10.85
N GLY A 56 15.40 -0.10 9.72
CA GLY A 56 15.22 1.36 9.67
C GLY A 56 13.76 1.79 9.85
N PHE A 57 12.81 1.06 9.28
CA PHE A 57 11.37 1.34 9.41
C PHE A 57 10.79 0.95 10.78
N ALA A 58 11.36 -0.06 11.45
CA ALA A 58 10.92 -0.50 12.78
C ALA A 58 11.16 0.55 13.89
N ASN A 59 11.92 1.62 13.60
CA ASN A 59 12.11 2.75 14.50
C ASN A 59 11.03 3.84 14.30
N THR A 60 10.14 3.99 15.28
CA THR A 60 9.06 4.98 15.27
C THR A 60 9.54 6.43 15.16
N ASP A 61 10.76 6.76 15.60
CA ASP A 61 11.31 8.12 15.42
C ASP A 61 11.56 8.44 13.94
N THR A 62 11.84 7.42 13.12
CA THR A 62 12.03 7.55 11.67
C THR A 62 10.69 7.79 10.98
N THR A 63 9.68 6.98 11.29
CA THR A 63 8.37 7.06 10.63
C THR A 63 7.50 8.20 11.19
N GLY A 64 7.62 8.51 12.47
CA GLY A 64 6.73 9.43 13.19
C GLY A 64 5.30 8.90 13.32
N SER A 65 5.13 7.58 13.32
CA SER A 65 3.85 6.87 13.41
C SER A 65 4.06 5.39 13.75
N ALA A 66 3.32 4.88 14.74
CA ALA A 66 3.31 3.46 15.07
C ALA A 66 2.71 2.62 13.93
N PHE A 67 1.64 3.11 13.29
CA PHE A 67 1.05 2.49 12.10
C PHE A 67 2.10 2.33 10.99
N LEU A 68 2.76 3.43 10.58
CA LEU A 68 3.74 3.37 9.50
C LEU A 68 4.98 2.57 9.88
N SER A 69 5.38 2.58 11.15
CA SER A 69 6.51 1.73 11.60
C SER A 69 6.21 0.25 11.41
N GLY A 70 5.02 -0.21 11.82
CA GLY A 70 4.59 -1.59 11.61
C GLY A 70 4.36 -1.92 10.13
N ALA A 71 3.70 -1.03 9.38
CA ALA A 71 3.31 -1.29 8.00
C ALA A 71 4.54 -1.36 7.06
N GLU A 72 5.45 -0.39 7.16
CA GLU A 72 6.65 -0.34 6.33
C GLU A 72 7.63 -1.48 6.65
N ALA A 73 7.86 -1.74 7.95
CA ALA A 73 8.74 -2.83 8.36
C ALA A 73 8.13 -4.18 8.00
N GLY A 74 6.82 -4.35 8.16
CA GLY A 74 6.12 -5.58 7.79
C GLY A 74 6.19 -5.86 6.30
N MET A 75 6.11 -4.84 5.44
CA MET A 75 6.30 -5.00 4.00
C MET A 75 7.74 -5.41 3.67
N ALA A 76 8.75 -4.84 4.33
CA ALA A 76 10.14 -5.25 4.16
C ALA A 76 10.34 -6.72 4.52
N ALA A 77 9.88 -7.16 5.69
CA ALA A 77 9.94 -8.55 6.12
C ALA A 77 9.16 -9.49 5.18
N PHE A 78 7.98 -9.08 4.72
CA PHE A 78 7.16 -9.85 3.79
C PHE A 78 7.87 -10.10 2.46
N VAL A 79 8.52 -9.08 1.90
CA VAL A 79 9.27 -9.22 0.64
C VAL A 79 10.56 -10.02 0.83
N GLU A 80 11.20 -9.96 2.00
CA GLU A 80 12.32 -10.83 2.37
C GLU A 80 11.91 -12.31 2.48
N GLY A 81 10.61 -12.59 2.68
CA GLY A 81 10.06 -13.94 2.87
C GLY A 81 9.97 -14.35 4.35
N ASP A 82 10.28 -13.45 5.28
CA ASP A 82 10.06 -13.65 6.71
C ASP A 82 8.61 -13.31 7.07
N PHE A 83 7.71 -14.25 6.77
CA PHE A 83 6.27 -14.08 7.00
C PHE A 83 5.90 -14.02 8.49
N GLU A 84 6.73 -14.54 9.39
CA GLU A 84 6.50 -14.46 10.83
C GLU A 84 6.81 -13.06 11.36
N ALA A 85 7.96 -12.50 10.98
CA ALA A 85 8.31 -11.11 11.28
C ALA A 85 7.32 -10.14 10.63
N ALA A 86 6.91 -10.41 9.38
CA ALA A 86 5.90 -9.62 8.68
C ALA A 86 4.58 -9.56 9.45
N LEU A 87 4.03 -10.70 9.88
CA LEU A 87 2.81 -10.74 10.70
C LEU A 87 2.96 -9.95 11.99
N SER A 88 4.08 -10.13 12.71
CA SER A 88 4.35 -9.39 13.94
C SER A 88 4.31 -7.87 13.72
N HIS A 89 4.92 -7.41 12.64
CA HIS A 89 4.94 -6.01 12.26
C HIS A 89 3.59 -5.47 11.81
N PHE A 90 2.85 -6.22 10.99
CA PHE A 90 1.50 -5.83 10.57
C PHE A 90 0.53 -5.79 11.75
N HIS A 91 0.63 -6.70 12.73
CA HIS A 91 -0.18 -6.62 13.95
C HIS A 91 0.15 -5.38 14.80
N ARG A 92 1.40 -4.91 14.82
CA ARG A 92 1.74 -3.62 15.45
C ARG A 92 1.05 -2.45 14.73
N ALA A 93 0.98 -2.47 13.41
CA ALA A 93 0.27 -1.46 12.64
C ALA A 93 -1.26 -1.53 12.89
N GLN A 94 -1.82 -2.73 12.94
CA GLN A 94 -3.23 -2.98 13.24
C GLN A 94 -3.61 -2.45 14.62
N ALA A 95 -2.79 -2.70 15.64
CA ALA A 95 -3.01 -2.18 16.99
C ALA A 95 -2.98 -0.63 17.02
N ALA A 96 -2.21 0.02 16.14
CA ALA A 96 -2.19 1.47 16.03
C ALA A 96 -3.46 2.04 15.35
N SER A 97 -4.10 1.27 14.47
CA SER A 97 -5.32 1.70 13.77
C SER A 97 -6.64 1.16 14.37
N GLU A 98 -6.56 0.24 15.33
CA GLU A 98 -7.69 -0.52 15.90
C GLU A 98 -8.85 0.38 16.32
N SER A 99 -8.58 1.52 16.99
CA SER A 99 -9.64 2.42 17.43
C SER A 99 -10.44 3.02 16.28
N ILE A 100 -9.82 3.25 15.12
CA ILE A 100 -10.49 3.77 13.92
C ILE A 100 -11.19 2.63 13.19
N ASP A 101 -10.56 1.47 13.09
CA ASP A 101 -11.13 0.31 12.40
C ASP A 101 -12.37 -0.24 13.12
N ASP A 102 -12.35 -0.30 14.44
CA ASP A 102 -13.53 -0.65 15.25
C ASP A 102 -14.67 0.36 15.04
N ARG A 103 -14.34 1.66 14.94
CA ARG A 103 -15.34 2.70 14.67
C ARG A 103 -15.85 2.65 13.24
N ALA A 104 -15.04 2.22 12.28
CA ALA A 104 -15.48 1.96 10.92
C ALA A 104 -16.44 0.76 10.88
N ALA A 105 -16.10 -0.33 11.58
CA ALA A 105 -16.95 -1.52 11.68
C ALA A 105 -18.31 -1.26 12.35
N LEU A 106 -18.42 -0.25 13.23
CA LEU A 106 -19.68 0.20 13.81
C LEU A 106 -20.56 1.03 12.85
N GLY A 107 -20.00 1.48 11.72
CA GLY A 107 -20.69 2.15 10.62
C GLY A 107 -20.33 3.63 10.43
N LEU A 108 -20.96 4.24 9.43
CA LEU A 108 -20.66 5.59 8.96
C LEU A 108 -20.69 6.69 10.04
N ASN A 109 -21.64 6.64 10.97
CA ASN A 109 -21.83 7.70 11.96
C ASN A 109 -20.66 7.78 12.96
N SER A 110 -20.20 6.64 13.48
CA SER A 110 -19.04 6.57 14.37
C SER A 110 -17.75 7.01 13.67
N LEU A 111 -17.59 6.66 12.38
CA LEU A 111 -16.46 7.14 11.58
C LEU A 111 -16.50 8.67 11.40
N ARG A 112 -17.68 9.25 11.11
CA ARG A 112 -17.85 10.71 10.99
C ARG A 112 -17.50 11.45 12.29
N GLU A 113 -17.90 10.94 13.45
CA GLU A 113 -17.56 11.51 14.76
C GLU A 113 -16.04 11.49 15.03
N SER A 114 -15.38 10.39 14.65
CA SER A 114 -13.93 10.23 14.76
C SER A 114 -13.18 11.29 13.95
N ILE A 115 -13.59 11.46 12.70
CA ILE A 115 -13.03 12.45 11.79
C ILE A 115 -13.30 13.89 12.28
N ALA A 116 -14.48 14.16 12.85
CA ALA A 116 -14.79 15.46 13.44
C ALA A 116 -13.85 15.77 14.61
N THR A 117 -13.52 14.77 15.42
CA THR A 117 -12.59 14.90 16.56
C THR A 117 -11.15 15.14 16.09
N LEU A 118 -10.68 14.41 15.07
CA LEU A 118 -9.35 14.62 14.48
C LEU A 118 -9.20 16.04 13.91
N ALA A 119 -10.22 16.53 13.21
CA ALA A 119 -10.23 17.88 12.66
C ALA A 119 -10.19 19.00 13.72
N LEU A 120 -10.53 18.70 14.98
CA LEU A 120 -10.40 19.64 16.10
C LEU A 120 -8.99 19.63 16.69
N ASN A 121 -8.25 18.53 16.51
CA ASN A 121 -6.96 18.26 17.16
C ASN A 121 -5.79 18.13 16.15
N GLU A 122 -5.92 18.72 14.95
CA GLU A 122 -5.01 18.52 13.79
C GLU A 122 -3.50 18.72 14.10
N GLY A 123 -3.14 19.53 15.09
CA GLY A 123 -1.74 19.74 15.49
C GLY A 123 -1.12 18.67 16.40
N GLN A 124 -1.89 17.69 16.89
CA GLN A 124 -1.46 16.64 17.83
C GLN A 124 -1.94 15.23 17.43
N ALA A 125 -2.56 15.07 16.26
CA ALA A 125 -3.12 13.78 15.84
C ALA A 125 -2.02 12.78 15.43
N ASP A 126 -2.08 11.59 16.02
CA ASP A 126 -1.34 10.42 15.57
C ASP A 126 -1.76 10.04 14.14
N TYR A 127 -0.84 9.45 13.38
CA TYR A 127 -1.16 8.91 12.05
C TYR A 127 -1.46 7.43 12.18
N ASP A 128 -2.73 7.11 11.98
CA ASP A 128 -3.31 5.77 12.20
C ASP A 128 -3.58 5.04 10.88
N GLY A 129 -3.01 5.54 9.78
CA GLY A 129 -3.24 5.01 8.43
C GLY A 129 -4.49 5.60 7.77
N GLU A 130 -4.39 5.86 6.47
CA GLU A 130 -5.52 6.29 5.63
C GLU A 130 -6.39 5.08 5.26
N GLY A 131 -7.66 5.29 4.88
CA GLY A 131 -8.60 4.19 4.64
C GLY A 131 -8.07 3.12 3.69
N TYR A 132 -7.45 3.54 2.58
CA TYR A 132 -6.84 2.60 1.63
C TYR A 132 -5.63 1.86 2.22
N GLU A 133 -4.85 2.49 3.12
CA GLU A 133 -3.69 1.85 3.76
C GLU A 133 -4.12 0.81 4.77
N ARG A 134 -5.21 1.07 5.51
CA ARG A 134 -5.81 0.10 6.43
C ARG A 134 -6.41 -1.08 5.67
N VAL A 135 -7.06 -0.84 4.53
CA VAL A 135 -7.48 -1.91 3.60
C VAL A 135 -6.27 -2.73 3.12
N MET A 136 -5.18 -2.08 2.72
CA MET A 136 -3.95 -2.79 2.31
C MET A 136 -3.30 -3.55 3.47
N LEU A 137 -3.34 -3.01 4.69
CA LEU A 137 -2.81 -3.68 5.88
C LEU A 137 -3.49 -5.03 6.09
N HIS A 138 -4.82 -5.07 6.05
CA HIS A 138 -5.57 -6.33 6.16
C HIS A 138 -5.31 -7.28 4.98
N ALA A 139 -5.14 -6.75 3.76
CA ALA A 139 -4.70 -7.59 2.63
C ALA A 139 -3.30 -8.19 2.85
N MET A 140 -2.36 -7.45 3.45
CA MET A 140 -1.02 -7.95 3.80
C MET A 140 -1.07 -9.00 4.92
N LEU A 141 -1.89 -8.79 5.96
CA LEU A 141 -2.16 -9.80 7.00
C LEU A 141 -2.72 -11.08 6.37
N GLY A 142 -3.72 -10.96 5.49
CA GLY A 142 -4.30 -12.07 4.75
C GLY A 142 -3.26 -12.82 3.89
N MET A 143 -2.40 -12.12 3.14
CA MET A 143 -1.32 -12.77 2.39
C MET A 143 -0.30 -13.48 3.29
N SER A 144 -0.02 -12.92 4.46
CA SER A 144 0.93 -13.52 5.40
C SER A 144 0.33 -14.76 6.08
N TYR A 145 -0.97 -14.76 6.38
CA TYR A 145 -1.70 -15.96 6.82
C TYR A 145 -1.79 -17.01 5.72
N LEU A 146 -2.03 -16.60 4.47
CA LEU A 146 -2.01 -17.50 3.32
C LEU A 146 -0.66 -18.19 3.18
N ALA A 147 0.43 -17.46 3.36
CA ALA A 147 1.80 -18.00 3.34
C ALA A 147 2.05 -19.07 4.43
N GLN A 148 1.24 -19.07 5.50
CA GLN A 148 1.29 -20.05 6.59
C GLN A 148 0.23 -21.16 6.46
N GLY A 149 -0.50 -21.21 5.34
CA GLY A 149 -1.58 -22.18 5.12
C GLY A 149 -2.84 -21.93 5.97
N ARG A 150 -3.00 -20.73 6.52
CA ARG A 150 -4.08 -20.37 7.46
C ARG A 150 -5.27 -19.75 6.73
N ALA A 151 -5.95 -20.53 5.90
CA ALA A 151 -7.01 -20.04 5.00
C ALA A 151 -8.18 -19.38 5.72
N GLU A 152 -8.60 -19.88 6.88
CA GLU A 152 -9.69 -19.29 7.66
C GLU A 152 -9.34 -17.89 8.18
N ASP A 153 -8.08 -17.66 8.55
CA ASP A 153 -7.61 -16.35 9.00
C ASP A 153 -7.56 -15.35 7.83
N VAL A 154 -7.24 -15.81 6.61
CA VAL A 154 -7.37 -14.98 5.40
C VAL A 154 -8.80 -14.45 5.24
N LEU A 155 -9.80 -15.29 5.51
CA LEU A 155 -11.21 -14.89 5.42
C LEU A 155 -11.63 -13.91 6.52
N VAL A 156 -10.96 -13.90 7.67
CA VAL A 156 -11.18 -12.87 8.71
C VAL A 156 -10.69 -11.52 8.17
N GLU A 157 -9.48 -11.48 7.65
CA GLU A 157 -8.88 -10.25 7.12
C GLU A 157 -9.61 -9.74 5.87
N ALA A 158 -10.08 -10.63 4.99
CA ALA A 158 -10.87 -10.24 3.82
C ALA A 158 -12.20 -9.58 4.21
N ARG A 159 -12.84 -10.01 5.30
CA ARG A 159 -14.05 -9.34 5.83
C ARG A 159 -13.72 -7.94 6.35
N ARG A 160 -12.59 -7.76 7.03
CA ARG A 160 -12.12 -6.44 7.48
C ARG A 160 -11.87 -5.49 6.31
N VAL A 161 -11.30 -5.99 5.21
CA VAL A 161 -11.16 -5.23 3.96
C VAL A 161 -12.52 -4.71 3.48
N ASP A 162 -13.53 -5.58 3.39
CA ASP A 162 -14.87 -5.20 2.94
C ASP A 162 -15.53 -4.17 3.87
N GLU A 163 -15.44 -4.37 5.19
CA GLU A 163 -16.01 -3.49 6.22
C GLU A 163 -15.41 -2.07 6.15
N ILE A 164 -14.08 -1.96 6.08
CA ILE A 164 -13.38 -0.68 6.02
C ILE A 164 -13.67 0.01 4.69
N LEU A 165 -13.58 -0.71 3.56
CA LEU A 165 -13.81 -0.14 2.24
C LEU A 165 -15.24 0.40 2.10
N THR A 166 -16.24 -0.38 2.50
CA THR A 166 -17.66 0.03 2.44
C THR A 166 -17.89 1.31 3.25
N THR A 167 -17.35 1.35 4.48
CA THR A 167 -17.54 2.51 5.36
C THR A 167 -16.84 3.77 4.81
N GLU A 168 -15.65 3.63 4.21
CA GLU A 168 -14.95 4.74 3.56
C GLU A 168 -15.70 5.23 2.31
N GLU A 169 -16.24 4.33 1.49
CA GLU A 169 -17.07 4.68 0.32
C GLU A 169 -18.34 5.45 0.71
N GLU A 170 -19.03 5.00 1.76
CA GLU A 170 -20.18 5.71 2.34
C GLU A 170 -19.80 7.08 2.91
N LEU A 171 -18.61 7.19 3.51
CA LEU A 171 -18.13 8.43 4.13
C LEU A 171 -17.87 9.52 3.10
N TYR A 172 -17.21 9.16 1.99
CA TYR A 172 -16.86 10.09 0.92
C TYR A 172 -17.89 10.15 -0.20
N GLU A 173 -18.99 9.39 -0.08
CA GLU A 173 -20.05 9.28 -1.09
C GLU A 173 -19.47 8.95 -2.47
N THR A 174 -18.60 7.92 -2.49
CA THR A 174 -17.80 7.59 -3.66
C THR A 174 -17.57 6.10 -3.77
N GLU A 175 -17.30 5.62 -4.98
CA GLU A 175 -16.90 4.23 -5.22
C GLU A 175 -15.42 4.20 -5.60
N TYR A 176 -14.65 3.36 -4.92
CA TYR A 176 -13.25 3.13 -5.25
C TYR A 176 -13.15 1.86 -6.10
N ALA A 177 -12.31 1.88 -7.14
CA ALA A 177 -11.89 0.66 -7.83
C ALA A 177 -10.87 -0.13 -6.97
N ALA A 178 -11.22 -0.38 -5.72
CA ALA A 178 -10.38 -0.93 -4.66
C ALA A 178 -10.90 -2.27 -4.13
N GLY A 179 -10.12 -2.91 -3.28
CA GLY A 179 -10.50 -4.17 -2.61
C GLY A 179 -10.39 -5.40 -3.50
N GLY A 180 -9.86 -5.27 -4.71
CA GLY A 180 -9.71 -6.40 -5.63
C GLY A 180 -8.72 -7.44 -5.10
N ILE A 181 -7.60 -7.00 -4.51
CA ILE A 181 -6.68 -7.94 -3.84
C ILE A 181 -7.37 -8.66 -2.65
N GLY A 182 -8.22 -7.98 -1.89
CA GLY A 182 -8.99 -8.58 -0.80
C GLY A 182 -9.97 -9.64 -1.29
N HIS A 183 -10.74 -9.34 -2.34
CA HIS A 183 -11.63 -10.32 -2.98
C HIS A 183 -10.86 -11.50 -3.59
N LEU A 184 -9.68 -11.28 -4.19
CA LEU A 184 -8.85 -12.37 -4.68
C LEU A 184 -8.43 -13.31 -3.54
N LEU A 185 -7.92 -12.75 -2.43
CA LEU A 185 -7.50 -13.53 -1.27
C LEU A 185 -8.67 -14.30 -0.67
N SER A 186 -9.84 -13.67 -0.56
CA SER A 186 -11.08 -14.31 -0.13
C SER A 186 -11.47 -15.47 -1.03
N ALA A 187 -11.47 -15.25 -2.35
CA ALA A 187 -11.81 -16.28 -3.33
C ALA A 187 -10.87 -17.48 -3.26
N LEU A 188 -9.55 -17.23 -3.20
CA LEU A 188 -8.54 -18.27 -3.05
C LEU A 188 -8.72 -19.04 -1.73
N ALA A 189 -8.95 -18.34 -0.61
CA ALA A 189 -9.18 -18.98 0.68
C ALA A 189 -10.45 -19.84 0.69
N TYR A 190 -11.54 -19.37 0.08
CA TYR A 190 -12.76 -20.16 -0.08
C TYR A 190 -12.54 -21.41 -0.94
N GLU A 191 -11.77 -21.32 -2.03
CA GLU A 191 -11.38 -22.50 -2.80
C GLU A 191 -10.59 -23.50 -1.95
N LEU A 192 -9.62 -23.02 -1.16
CA LEU A 192 -8.79 -23.87 -0.28
C LEU A 192 -9.62 -24.62 0.77
N ILE A 193 -10.69 -24.01 1.29
CA ILE A 193 -11.57 -24.66 2.29
C ILE A 193 -12.77 -25.37 1.68
N GLY A 194 -12.76 -25.61 0.36
CA GLY A 194 -13.80 -26.39 -0.32
C GLY A 194 -15.15 -25.67 -0.47
N LYS A 195 -15.13 -24.34 -0.61
CA LYS A 195 -16.30 -23.47 -0.76
C LYS A 195 -16.31 -22.73 -2.11
N PRO A 196 -16.45 -23.47 -3.24
CA PRO A 196 -16.37 -22.90 -4.59
C PRO A 196 -17.51 -21.91 -4.89
N GLY A 197 -18.68 -22.08 -4.28
CA GLY A 197 -19.81 -21.17 -4.44
C GLY A 197 -19.55 -19.78 -3.86
N GLU A 198 -18.88 -19.70 -2.72
CA GLU A 198 -18.44 -18.46 -2.08
C GLU A 198 -17.28 -17.83 -2.86
N ALA A 199 -16.30 -18.65 -3.29
CA ALA A 199 -15.21 -18.18 -4.14
C ALA A 199 -15.73 -17.53 -5.45
N TYR A 200 -16.77 -18.12 -6.05
CA TYR A 200 -17.42 -17.58 -7.25
C TYR A 200 -17.92 -16.14 -7.04
N ILE A 201 -18.52 -15.85 -5.89
CA ILE A 201 -19.05 -14.52 -5.57
C ILE A 201 -17.92 -13.49 -5.56
N ASP A 202 -16.78 -13.82 -4.95
CA ASP A 202 -15.66 -12.89 -4.84
C ASP A 202 -14.93 -12.67 -6.18
N TYR A 203 -14.81 -13.71 -7.02
CA TYR A 203 -14.36 -13.51 -8.41
C TYR A 203 -15.34 -12.67 -9.23
N GLN A 204 -16.65 -12.77 -8.99
CA GLN A 204 -17.63 -11.93 -9.66
C GLN A 204 -17.45 -10.45 -9.28
N ARG A 205 -17.19 -10.15 -8.00
CA ARG A 205 -16.89 -8.78 -7.55
C ARG A 205 -15.65 -8.19 -8.23
N LEU A 206 -14.62 -9.01 -8.44
CA LEU A 206 -13.45 -8.62 -9.25
C LEU A 206 -13.83 -8.32 -10.70
N ALA A 207 -14.65 -9.17 -11.33
CA ALA A 207 -15.11 -8.99 -12.70
C ALA A 207 -15.94 -7.72 -12.87
N ASP A 208 -16.84 -7.42 -11.92
CA ASP A 208 -17.69 -6.23 -11.92
C ASP A 208 -16.85 -4.93 -11.85
N LYS A 209 -15.69 -4.99 -11.18
CA LYS A 209 -14.69 -3.91 -11.11
C LYS A 209 -13.73 -3.88 -12.31
N ASN A 210 -13.90 -4.76 -13.31
CA ASN A 210 -12.98 -4.96 -14.44
C ASN A 210 -11.54 -5.29 -14.00
N LEU A 211 -11.37 -6.00 -12.89
CA LEU A 211 -10.09 -6.42 -12.34
C LEU A 211 -9.81 -7.89 -12.62
N GLY A 212 -8.54 -8.27 -12.63
CA GLY A 212 -8.07 -9.65 -12.71
C GLY A 212 -8.16 -10.33 -14.08
N GLY A 213 -8.78 -9.71 -15.10
CA GLY A 213 -8.64 -10.13 -16.51
C GLY A 213 -8.79 -11.63 -16.72
N SER A 214 -7.76 -12.26 -17.32
CA SER A 214 -7.78 -13.70 -17.66
C SER A 214 -7.81 -14.62 -16.43
N LEU A 215 -7.27 -14.19 -15.29
CA LEU A 215 -7.35 -14.94 -14.04
C LEU A 215 -8.81 -15.10 -13.61
N VAL A 216 -9.56 -13.99 -13.61
CA VAL A 216 -10.95 -13.96 -13.18
C VAL A 216 -11.87 -14.64 -14.17
N SER A 217 -11.70 -14.39 -15.47
CA SER A 217 -12.52 -15.05 -16.49
C SER A 217 -12.34 -16.57 -16.47
N SER A 218 -11.10 -17.05 -16.31
CA SER A 218 -10.81 -18.48 -16.18
C SER A 218 -11.41 -19.08 -14.90
N ALA A 219 -11.36 -18.35 -13.78
CA ALA A 219 -11.94 -18.81 -12.52
C ALA A 219 -13.48 -18.89 -12.62
N LEU A 220 -14.14 -17.87 -13.15
CA LEU A 220 -15.59 -17.83 -13.30
C LEU A 220 -16.13 -18.90 -14.24
N LEU A 221 -15.46 -19.15 -15.38
CA LEU A 221 -15.82 -20.26 -16.28
C LEU A 221 -15.74 -21.62 -15.57
N ARG A 222 -14.63 -21.88 -14.86
CA ARG A 222 -14.42 -23.13 -14.13
C ARG A 222 -15.43 -23.32 -12.99
N LEU A 223 -15.64 -22.28 -12.18
CA LEU A 223 -16.56 -22.34 -11.03
C LEU A 223 -18.03 -22.38 -11.48
N ALA A 224 -18.41 -21.67 -12.56
CA ALA A 224 -19.76 -21.77 -13.10
C ALA A 224 -20.05 -23.20 -13.61
N LYS A 225 -19.06 -23.86 -14.24
CA LYS A 225 -19.16 -25.26 -14.64
C LYS A 225 -19.27 -26.21 -13.45
N SER A 226 -18.41 -26.08 -12.43
CA SER A 226 -18.43 -26.97 -11.26
C SER A 226 -19.69 -26.82 -10.41
N GLU A 227 -20.19 -25.59 -10.27
CA GLU A 227 -21.38 -25.26 -9.49
C GLU A 227 -22.69 -25.42 -10.30
N ASN A 228 -22.62 -25.94 -11.53
CA ASN A 228 -23.77 -26.13 -12.44
C ASN A 228 -24.59 -24.84 -12.67
N ARG A 229 -23.90 -23.69 -12.73
CA ARG A 229 -24.48 -22.36 -13.04
C ARG A 229 -24.58 -22.17 -14.55
N ARG A 230 -25.53 -22.87 -15.18
CA ARG A 230 -25.64 -22.98 -16.66
C ARG A 230 -25.81 -21.64 -17.37
N ASP A 231 -26.63 -20.75 -16.82
CA ASP A 231 -26.89 -19.44 -17.43
C ASP A 231 -25.66 -18.52 -17.36
N ASP A 232 -24.96 -18.53 -16.23
CA ASP A 232 -23.71 -17.79 -16.06
C ASP A 232 -22.62 -18.35 -16.97
N LEU A 233 -22.49 -19.68 -17.05
CA LEU A 233 -21.53 -20.34 -17.92
C LEU A 233 -21.76 -19.96 -19.39
N ALA A 234 -23.01 -20.04 -19.88
CA ALA A 234 -23.34 -19.67 -21.25
C ALA A 234 -23.03 -18.19 -21.54
N ARG A 235 -23.33 -17.29 -20.59
CA ARG A 235 -23.01 -15.86 -20.69
C ARG A 235 -21.49 -15.63 -20.76
N PHE A 236 -20.72 -16.28 -19.89
CA PHE A 236 -19.27 -16.14 -19.87
C PHE A 236 -18.61 -16.75 -21.11
N GLN A 237 -19.10 -17.89 -21.61
CA GLN A 237 -18.61 -18.49 -22.86
C GLN A 237 -18.86 -17.58 -24.06
N GLN A 238 -19.99 -16.86 -24.08
CA GLN A 238 -20.25 -15.86 -25.11
C GLN A 238 -19.29 -14.66 -25.00
N GLN A 239 -18.93 -14.25 -23.78
CA GLN A 239 -18.10 -13.08 -23.53
C GLN A 239 -16.59 -13.34 -23.73
N TRP A 240 -16.10 -14.50 -23.27
CA TRP A 240 -14.67 -14.81 -23.19
C TRP A 240 -14.26 -16.08 -23.94
N GLY A 241 -15.21 -16.77 -24.57
CA GLY A 241 -15.01 -18.08 -25.19
C GLY A 241 -15.10 -19.22 -24.18
N GLU A 242 -14.92 -20.45 -24.67
CA GLU A 242 -15.04 -21.69 -23.87
C GLU A 242 -14.08 -21.77 -22.68
N GLY A 243 -12.98 -21.01 -22.71
CA GLY A 243 -11.89 -21.15 -21.74
C GLY A 243 -11.11 -22.45 -21.92
N ALA A 244 -10.11 -22.66 -21.07
CA ALA A 244 -9.38 -23.92 -21.02
C ALA A 244 -10.20 -24.98 -20.27
N ASP A 245 -10.27 -26.20 -20.81
CA ASP A 245 -10.85 -27.34 -20.10
C ASP A 245 -9.82 -27.88 -19.09
N VAL A 246 -9.85 -27.34 -17.88
CA VAL A 246 -9.00 -27.79 -16.77
C VAL A 246 -9.65 -29.01 -16.13
N PRO A 247 -8.98 -30.19 -16.13
CA PRO A 247 -9.54 -31.36 -15.48
C PRO A 247 -9.73 -31.16 -13.98
N LYS A 248 -10.69 -31.90 -13.42
CA LYS A 248 -10.99 -31.85 -11.99
C LYS A 248 -9.75 -32.25 -11.19
N ASP A 249 -9.55 -31.59 -10.05
CA ASP A 249 -8.50 -31.89 -9.07
C ASP A 249 -7.06 -31.70 -9.60
N TRP A 250 -6.88 -31.02 -10.74
CA TRP A 250 -5.55 -30.57 -11.16
C TRP A 250 -5.00 -29.54 -10.17
N PRO A 251 -3.74 -29.70 -9.73
CA PRO A 251 -3.09 -28.69 -8.92
C PRO A 251 -2.93 -27.38 -9.67
N SER A 252 -2.66 -26.33 -8.92
CA SER A 252 -2.46 -25.01 -9.49
C SER A 252 -1.31 -24.24 -8.85
N VAL A 253 -0.72 -23.37 -9.65
CA VAL A 253 0.27 -22.38 -9.22
C VAL A 253 -0.36 -21.01 -9.34
N VAL A 254 -0.44 -20.29 -8.23
CA VAL A 254 -0.99 -18.93 -8.15
C VAL A 254 0.14 -17.97 -7.86
N VAL A 255 0.38 -17.03 -8.77
CA VAL A 255 1.29 -15.91 -8.53
C VAL A 255 0.48 -14.74 -7.99
N ILE A 256 0.93 -14.12 -6.89
CA ILE A 256 0.45 -12.83 -6.40
C ILE A 256 1.67 -11.91 -6.33
N ALA A 257 1.66 -10.84 -7.12
CA ALA A 257 2.83 -10.00 -7.34
C ALA A 257 2.54 -8.52 -7.06
N GLY A 258 3.38 -7.90 -6.23
CA GLY A 258 3.44 -6.45 -6.09
C GLY A 258 4.35 -5.86 -7.16
N LEU A 259 3.85 -4.90 -7.94
CA LEU A 259 4.61 -4.24 -9.01
C LEU A 259 5.02 -2.84 -8.59
N GLY A 260 6.31 -2.55 -8.62
CA GLY A 260 6.84 -1.21 -8.40
C GLY A 260 6.77 -0.72 -6.95
N ILE A 261 6.72 0.59 -6.79
CA ILE A 261 6.66 1.32 -5.51
C ILE A 261 5.50 2.33 -5.60
N GLY A 262 4.73 2.41 -4.52
CA GLY A 262 3.62 3.33 -4.37
C GLY A 262 4.07 4.80 -4.41
N PRO A 263 3.15 5.73 -4.70
CA PRO A 263 3.50 7.11 -4.96
C PRO A 263 3.84 7.86 -3.67
N ALA A 264 4.78 8.78 -3.74
CA ALA A 264 5.09 9.68 -2.63
C ALA A 264 4.09 10.85 -2.57
N LYS A 265 3.69 11.28 -1.37
CA LYS A 265 3.01 12.56 -1.21
C LYS A 265 4.00 13.71 -1.34
N GLN A 266 3.59 14.75 -2.05
CA GLN A 266 4.31 16.02 -2.18
C GLN A 266 3.38 17.15 -1.73
N GLU A 267 3.96 18.20 -1.15
CA GLU A 267 3.22 19.37 -0.73
C GLU A 267 2.90 20.27 -1.93
N PHE A 268 1.65 20.68 -2.04
CA PHE A 268 1.19 21.67 -3.01
C PHE A 268 0.40 22.76 -2.30
N LYS A 269 0.46 23.98 -2.84
CA LYS A 269 -0.33 25.10 -2.34
C LYS A 269 -1.68 25.15 -3.07
N LEU A 270 -2.77 25.04 -2.31
CA LEU A 270 -4.13 25.21 -2.80
C LEU A 270 -4.63 26.62 -2.45
N ASP A 271 -4.90 27.41 -3.49
CA ASP A 271 -5.42 28.77 -3.38
C ASP A 271 -6.90 28.78 -3.79
N ILE A 272 -7.79 29.09 -2.83
CA ILE A 272 -9.23 29.05 -3.00
C ILE A 272 -9.77 30.48 -3.05
N PRO A 273 -10.37 30.91 -4.17
CA PRO A 273 -11.00 32.22 -4.26
C PRO A 273 -12.29 32.23 -3.44
N LEU A 274 -12.40 33.15 -2.48
CA LEU A 274 -13.60 33.36 -1.67
C LEU A 274 -14.07 34.81 -1.82
N PRO A 275 -15.35 35.13 -1.55
CA PRO A 275 -15.81 36.50 -1.47
C PRO A 275 -14.93 37.32 -0.49
N GLY A 276 -14.19 38.30 -1.02
CA GLY A 276 -13.34 39.19 -0.24
C GLY A 276 -11.87 38.76 -0.06
N GLY A 277 -11.39 37.71 -0.72
CA GLY A 277 -9.95 37.36 -0.70
C GLY A 277 -9.62 35.96 -1.23
N VAL A 278 -8.36 35.55 -1.06
CA VAL A 278 -7.89 34.20 -1.35
C VAL A 278 -7.59 33.49 -0.03
N PHE A 279 -8.14 32.30 0.15
CA PHE A 279 -7.76 31.39 1.23
C PHE A 279 -6.71 30.40 0.70
N SER A 280 -5.53 30.41 1.29
CA SER A 280 -4.41 29.55 0.90
C SER A 280 -4.17 28.47 1.96
N MET A 281 -3.95 27.23 1.55
CA MET A 281 -3.51 26.15 2.43
C MET A 281 -2.52 25.20 1.74
N ALA A 282 -1.64 24.57 2.51
CA ALA A 282 -0.79 23.49 2.02
C ALA A 282 -1.58 22.17 2.05
N VAL A 283 -1.61 21.45 0.94
CA VAL A 283 -2.27 20.14 0.81
C VAL A 283 -1.29 19.11 0.24
N PRO A 284 -1.35 17.84 0.71
CA PRO A 284 -0.64 16.76 0.07
C PRO A 284 -1.26 16.41 -1.28
N LYS A 285 -0.42 15.98 -2.21
CA LYS A 285 -0.83 15.33 -3.47
C LYS A 285 0.11 14.18 -3.77
N PHE A 286 -0.41 13.04 -4.20
CA PHE A 286 0.43 11.95 -4.66
C PHE A 286 1.11 12.29 -5.99
N ALA A 287 2.41 12.01 -6.05
CA ALA A 287 3.15 11.93 -7.31
C ALA A 287 2.70 10.71 -8.14
N GLN A 288 3.23 10.56 -9.35
CA GLN A 288 3.02 9.33 -10.11
C GLN A 288 3.84 8.19 -9.47
N GLY A 289 3.23 7.00 -9.37
CA GLY A 289 3.94 5.79 -8.95
C GLY A 289 4.96 5.34 -9.99
N ARG A 290 5.85 4.42 -9.60
CA ARG A 290 6.89 3.86 -10.47
C ARG A 290 6.82 2.35 -10.44
N ALA A 291 6.74 1.71 -11.61
CA ALA A 291 6.84 0.27 -11.74
C ALA A 291 7.78 -0.10 -12.90
N PRO A 292 8.72 -1.06 -12.70
CA PRO A 292 9.65 -1.50 -13.74
C PRO A 292 8.94 -2.29 -14.85
N THR A 293 7.79 -2.90 -14.53
CA THR A 293 6.97 -3.69 -15.44
C THR A 293 5.48 -3.50 -15.14
N SER A 294 4.64 -3.76 -16.16
CA SER A 294 3.18 -3.76 -16.04
C SER A 294 2.58 -5.14 -15.75
N ALA A 295 3.39 -6.20 -15.86
CA ALA A 295 2.98 -7.58 -15.56
C ALA A 295 4.21 -8.48 -15.38
N LEU A 296 3.98 -9.64 -14.76
CA LEU A 296 4.90 -10.77 -14.78
C LEU A 296 4.34 -11.90 -15.65
N GLU A 297 5.20 -12.84 -16.02
CA GLU A 297 4.85 -14.06 -16.74
C GLU A 297 5.36 -15.26 -15.96
N LEU A 298 4.41 -16.13 -15.57
CA LEU A 298 4.68 -17.46 -15.03
C LEU A 298 4.97 -18.40 -16.20
N GLY A 299 6.19 -18.92 -16.26
CA GLY A 299 6.71 -19.70 -17.38
C GLY A 299 6.94 -21.16 -17.04
N PHE A 300 6.63 -22.03 -18.01
CA PHE A 300 6.87 -23.47 -17.99
C PHE A 300 7.66 -23.85 -19.25
N PRO A 301 9.02 -23.82 -19.21
CA PRO A 301 9.86 -23.96 -20.40
C PRO A 301 9.65 -25.25 -21.17
N GLU A 302 9.41 -26.36 -20.47
CA GLU A 302 9.21 -27.70 -21.04
C GLU A 302 8.02 -27.76 -22.00
N THR A 303 6.96 -27.00 -21.72
CA THR A 303 5.76 -26.90 -22.56
C THR A 303 5.72 -25.63 -23.40
N SER A 304 6.71 -24.73 -23.25
CA SER A 304 6.69 -23.37 -23.80
C SER A 304 5.46 -22.56 -23.40
N THR A 305 4.81 -22.91 -22.28
CA THR A 305 3.63 -22.20 -21.78
C THR A 305 4.04 -20.99 -20.95
N ARG A 306 3.36 -19.87 -21.15
CA ARG A 306 3.50 -18.66 -20.34
C ARG A 306 2.14 -18.11 -19.96
N VAL A 307 1.95 -17.80 -18.67
CA VAL A 307 0.73 -17.22 -18.13
C VAL A 307 1.04 -15.83 -17.58
N ARG A 308 0.48 -14.81 -18.23
CA ARG A 308 0.67 -13.41 -17.86
C ARG A 308 -0.22 -13.04 -16.67
N THR A 309 0.34 -12.32 -15.70
CA THR A 309 -0.43 -11.74 -14.59
C THR A 309 -1.38 -10.65 -15.06
N SER A 310 -2.56 -10.58 -14.47
CA SER A 310 -3.52 -9.48 -14.64
C SER A 310 -3.58 -8.62 -13.38
N VAL A 311 -3.74 -7.30 -13.55
CA VAL A 311 -3.86 -6.37 -12.41
C VAL A 311 -5.12 -6.69 -11.61
N VAL A 312 -4.97 -6.86 -10.30
CA VAL A 312 -6.07 -7.12 -9.34
C VAL A 312 -6.30 -5.96 -8.38
N GLU A 313 -5.37 -5.00 -8.29
CA GLU A 313 -5.55 -3.77 -7.52
C GLU A 313 -4.63 -2.67 -8.09
N ASN A 314 -5.14 -1.45 -8.28
CA ASN A 314 -4.32 -0.28 -8.61
C ASN A 314 -4.20 0.63 -7.39
N VAL A 315 -3.21 0.34 -6.53
CA VAL A 315 -3.01 1.01 -5.25
C VAL A 315 -2.78 2.52 -5.44
N SER A 316 -1.96 2.92 -6.42
CA SER A 316 -1.70 4.33 -6.74
C SER A 316 -2.94 5.10 -7.19
N GLN A 317 -3.87 4.47 -7.89
CA GLN A 317 -5.14 5.08 -8.30
C GLN A 317 -6.07 5.25 -7.10
N VAL A 318 -6.21 4.20 -6.28
CA VAL A 318 -7.05 4.21 -5.09
C VAL A 318 -6.55 5.24 -4.07
N ALA A 319 -5.24 5.28 -3.81
CA ALA A 319 -4.62 6.24 -2.91
C ALA A 319 -4.85 7.69 -3.34
N ARG A 320 -4.68 7.98 -4.65
CA ARG A 320 -4.98 9.31 -5.21
C ARG A 320 -6.43 9.70 -5.01
N LYS A 321 -7.35 8.80 -5.34
CA LYS A 321 -8.77 9.05 -5.22
C LYS A 321 -9.18 9.29 -3.75
N ASN A 322 -8.74 8.43 -2.84
CA ASN A 322 -8.98 8.59 -1.40
C ASN A 322 -8.42 9.92 -0.87
N LEU A 323 -7.23 10.32 -1.31
CA LEU A 323 -6.65 11.61 -0.93
C LEU A 323 -7.45 12.79 -1.46
N ASP A 324 -7.85 12.78 -2.73
CA ASP A 324 -8.63 13.86 -3.33
C ASP A 324 -9.96 14.06 -2.60
N ASP A 325 -10.66 12.96 -2.27
CA ASP A 325 -11.92 12.98 -1.53
C ASP A 325 -11.73 13.51 -0.08
N ARG A 326 -10.63 13.14 0.57
CA ARG A 326 -10.23 13.67 1.89
C ARG A 326 -9.89 15.15 1.85
N ILE A 327 -9.13 15.58 0.86
CA ILE A 327 -8.78 17.00 0.69
C ILE A 327 -10.03 17.82 0.40
N ALA A 328 -10.99 17.31 -0.38
CA ALA A 328 -12.27 17.98 -0.58
C ALA A 328 -13.02 18.18 0.75
N LEU A 329 -13.11 17.14 1.58
CA LEU A 329 -13.76 17.21 2.90
C LEU A 329 -13.06 18.19 3.85
N ILE A 330 -11.72 18.13 3.94
CA ILE A 330 -10.91 19.03 4.78
C ILE A 330 -11.06 20.47 4.30
N THR A 331 -10.96 20.69 2.98
CA THR A 331 -11.08 22.00 2.35
C THR A 331 -12.43 22.65 2.65
N ALA A 332 -13.53 21.90 2.49
CA ALA A 332 -14.87 22.39 2.77
C ALA A 332 -15.02 22.86 4.23
N ARG A 333 -14.46 22.11 5.18
CA ARG A 333 -14.48 22.46 6.61
C ARG A 333 -13.59 23.64 6.94
N SER A 334 -12.37 23.68 6.39
CA SER A 334 -11.40 24.76 6.62
C SER A 334 -11.88 26.08 6.04
N ALA A 335 -12.45 26.08 4.82
CA ALA A 335 -13.09 27.25 4.24
C ALA A 335 -14.28 27.73 5.09
N GLY A 336 -15.12 26.82 5.59
CA GLY A 336 -16.21 27.14 6.51
C GLY A 336 -15.73 27.82 7.80
N ARG A 337 -14.69 27.28 8.44
CA ARG A 337 -14.04 27.91 9.61
C ARG A 337 -13.47 29.30 9.27
N GLY A 338 -12.85 29.44 8.11
CA GLY A 338 -12.29 30.70 7.62
C GLY A 338 -13.37 31.78 7.43
N LEU A 339 -14.49 31.44 6.80
CA LEU A 339 -15.64 32.34 6.61
C LEU A 339 -16.26 32.76 7.95
N LEU A 340 -16.44 31.83 8.90
CA LEU A 340 -16.93 32.15 10.24
C LEU A 340 -15.99 33.09 11.00
N LYS A 341 -14.68 32.78 11.02
CA LYS A 341 -13.66 33.65 11.64
C LYS A 341 -13.66 35.05 11.02
N ARG A 342 -13.84 35.14 9.70
CA ARG A 342 -13.91 36.41 8.99
C ARG A 342 -15.16 37.20 9.31
N GLN A 343 -16.35 36.57 9.32
CA GLN A 343 -17.59 37.25 9.74
C GLN A 343 -17.50 37.78 11.17
N LEU A 344 -16.88 37.01 12.08
CA LEU A 344 -16.60 37.47 13.44
C LEU A 344 -15.61 38.65 13.46
N ALA A 345 -14.56 38.62 12.65
CA ALA A 345 -13.61 39.72 12.52
C ALA A 345 -14.27 40.99 11.93
N ASP A 346 -15.14 40.84 10.94
CA ASP A 346 -15.89 41.94 10.32
C ASP A 346 -16.91 42.55 11.32
N GLN A 347 -17.60 41.73 12.12
CA GLN A 347 -18.46 42.23 13.22
C GLN A 347 -17.67 42.96 14.31
N MET A 348 -16.44 42.51 14.60
CA MET A 348 -15.55 43.17 15.56
C MET A 348 -14.96 44.48 15.00
N ARG A 349 -14.85 44.64 13.67
CA ARG A 349 -14.47 45.92 13.01
C ARG A 349 -15.55 46.99 13.17
N ASP A 350 -16.83 46.62 13.28
CA ASP A 350 -17.93 47.57 13.47
C ASP A 350 -18.05 48.12 14.90
N ASN A 351 -17.45 47.43 15.88
CA ASN A 351 -17.31 47.97 17.24
C ASN A 351 -16.16 48.99 17.28
N LYS A 352 -16.52 50.27 17.13
CA LYS A 352 -15.63 51.45 17.21
C LYS A 352 -14.90 51.58 18.57
N ARG A 353 -13.89 50.74 18.85
CA ARG A 353 -12.81 51.01 19.80
C ARG A 353 -11.56 50.20 19.42
N GLY A 354 -10.66 50.82 18.64
CA GLY A 354 -9.24 50.43 18.61
C GLY A 354 -8.62 50.19 17.25
N THR A 355 -8.47 51.26 16.46
CA THR A 355 -7.83 51.32 15.13
C THR A 355 -6.35 50.84 15.07
N ALA A 356 -5.78 50.39 16.19
CA ALA A 356 -4.44 49.79 16.26
C ALA A 356 -4.43 48.25 16.20
N LEU A 357 -5.59 47.58 16.34
CA LEU A 357 -5.71 46.12 16.19
C LEU A 357 -6.12 45.65 14.78
N GLY A 358 -6.65 46.53 13.94
CA GLY A 358 -7.14 46.18 12.60
C GLY A 358 -6.04 45.87 11.57
N LEU A 359 -4.83 46.43 11.74
CA LEU A 359 -3.69 46.20 10.83
C LEU A 359 -2.87 44.95 11.18
N LEU A 360 -3.10 44.33 12.35
CA LEU A 360 -2.53 43.02 12.69
C LEU A 360 -3.37 41.85 12.15
N ALA A 361 -4.59 42.10 11.66
CA ALA A 361 -5.47 41.07 11.12
C ALA A 361 -5.11 40.65 9.69
N ASP A 362 -4.59 41.57 8.86
CA ASP A 362 -4.28 41.29 7.44
C ASP A 362 -2.89 40.64 7.22
N VAL A 363 -2.00 40.65 8.23
CA VAL A 363 -0.61 40.15 8.11
C VAL A 363 -0.40 38.76 8.75
N PHE A 364 -1.41 38.21 9.43
CA PHE A 364 -1.28 36.93 10.16
C PHE A 364 -2.06 35.75 9.55
N THR A 365 -2.32 35.73 8.24
CA THR A 365 -2.89 34.55 7.56
C THR A 365 -1.89 33.85 6.65
N VAL A 366 -0.64 33.72 7.11
CA VAL A 366 0.23 32.64 6.65
C VAL A 366 0.49 31.78 7.89
N THR A 367 -0.49 30.95 8.22
CA THR A 367 -0.28 29.87 9.18
C THR A 367 0.73 28.90 8.56
N THR A 368 1.78 28.60 9.31
CA THR A 368 2.93 27.76 8.98
C THR A 368 2.57 26.27 8.92
N GLU A 369 1.38 25.93 8.42
CA GLU A 369 0.90 24.55 8.38
C GLU A 369 1.45 23.88 7.12
N ARG A 370 2.36 22.93 7.31
CA ARG A 370 2.83 22.03 6.26
C ARG A 370 1.82 20.93 6.04
N ALA A 371 1.75 20.43 4.81
CA ALA A 371 0.98 19.24 4.50
C ALA A 371 1.54 18.03 5.26
N ASP A 372 0.65 17.16 5.76
CA ASP A 372 1.06 15.85 6.23
C ASP A 372 1.46 14.98 5.02
N LEU A 373 2.75 14.69 4.91
CA LEU A 373 3.32 13.88 3.83
C LEU A 373 3.50 12.41 4.23
N ARG A 374 3.05 12.01 5.41
CA ARG A 374 3.06 10.61 5.86
C ARG A 374 2.20 9.75 4.92
N ALA A 375 2.76 8.63 4.47
CA ALA A 375 2.12 7.62 3.63
C ALA A 375 2.98 6.35 3.64
N TRP A 376 2.37 5.18 3.53
CA TRP A 376 3.02 3.88 3.40
C TRP A 376 3.69 3.77 2.02
N ARG A 377 5.00 4.02 1.98
CA ARG A 377 5.85 4.13 0.80
C ARG A 377 6.20 2.78 0.17
N THR A 378 6.32 1.71 0.95
CA THR A 378 6.71 0.39 0.44
C THR A 378 5.56 -0.42 -0.17
N LEU A 379 4.30 0.05 -0.11
CA LEU A 379 3.22 -0.52 -0.91
C LEU A 379 3.63 -0.56 -2.39
N PRO A 380 3.17 -1.56 -3.18
CA PRO A 380 3.39 -1.55 -4.61
C PRO A 380 2.50 -0.49 -5.30
N ASP A 381 2.84 -0.13 -6.54
CA ASP A 381 1.97 0.70 -7.38
C ASP A 381 0.66 -0.04 -7.74
N SER A 382 0.79 -1.35 -7.98
CA SER A 382 -0.33 -2.25 -8.25
C SER A 382 -0.04 -3.67 -7.78
N TRP A 383 -1.10 -4.42 -7.50
CA TRP A 383 -1.04 -5.86 -7.34
C TRP A 383 -1.51 -6.53 -8.62
N ALA A 384 -0.83 -7.60 -9.03
CA ALA A 384 -1.18 -8.42 -10.17
C ALA A 384 -1.14 -9.90 -9.80
N ALA A 385 -1.97 -10.72 -10.45
CA ALA A 385 -2.01 -12.14 -10.17
C ALA A 385 -2.25 -12.98 -11.43
N ALA A 386 -1.80 -14.23 -11.40
CA ALA A 386 -2.07 -15.22 -12.43
C ALA A 386 -2.25 -16.60 -11.79
N ARG A 387 -2.93 -17.49 -12.50
CA ARG A 387 -3.07 -18.89 -12.09
C ARG A 387 -2.83 -19.80 -13.28
N ALA A 388 -2.01 -20.82 -13.08
CA ALA A 388 -1.79 -21.91 -14.01
C ALA A 388 -2.19 -23.23 -13.36
N PHE A 389 -2.67 -24.18 -14.16
CA PHE A 389 -2.99 -25.54 -13.73
C PHE A 389 -2.00 -26.52 -14.36
N LEU A 390 -1.56 -27.49 -13.57
CA LEU A 390 -0.51 -28.44 -13.96
C LEU A 390 -1.01 -29.88 -13.80
N PRO A 391 -0.48 -30.85 -14.57
CA PRO A 391 -0.70 -32.26 -14.31
C PRO A 391 -0.25 -32.63 -12.89
N PRO A 392 -1.03 -33.43 -12.14
CA PRO A 392 -0.67 -33.83 -10.79
C PRO A 392 0.51 -34.81 -10.78
N ASN A 393 1.33 -34.73 -9.74
CA ASN A 393 2.44 -35.64 -9.47
C ASN A 393 3.53 -35.68 -10.57
N GLU A 394 3.62 -34.66 -11.43
CA GLU A 394 4.70 -34.53 -12.41
C GLU A 394 5.67 -33.42 -11.99
N PRO A 395 6.99 -33.70 -11.89
CA PRO A 395 7.99 -32.66 -11.67
C PRO A 395 7.94 -31.65 -12.80
N THR A 396 7.70 -30.38 -12.46
CA THR A 396 7.57 -29.27 -13.42
C THR A 396 8.58 -28.18 -13.07
N PHE A 397 9.40 -27.76 -14.02
CA PHE A 397 10.27 -26.60 -13.84
C PHE A 397 9.51 -25.28 -14.05
N ILE A 398 9.65 -24.36 -13.09
CA ILE A 398 8.86 -23.13 -13.03
C ILE A 398 9.79 -21.91 -13.02
N GLN A 399 9.47 -20.93 -13.87
CA GLN A 399 10.15 -19.64 -13.93
C GLN A 399 9.15 -18.51 -13.72
N LEU A 400 9.61 -17.41 -13.13
CA LEU A 400 8.88 -16.14 -13.10
C LEU A 400 9.70 -15.08 -13.80
N SER A 401 9.08 -14.32 -14.70
CA SER A 401 9.79 -13.30 -15.48
C SER A 401 9.04 -11.99 -15.54
N GLU A 402 9.77 -10.89 -15.57
CA GLU A 402 9.25 -9.60 -15.98
C GLU A 402 9.06 -9.60 -17.50
N VAL A 403 8.03 -8.90 -17.99
CA VAL A 403 7.79 -8.78 -19.43
C VAL A 403 8.94 -8.01 -20.09
N GLY A 404 9.86 -8.75 -20.73
CA GLY A 404 11.06 -8.20 -21.36
C GLY A 404 12.19 -7.84 -20.39
N GLY A 405 12.12 -8.31 -19.14
CA GLY A 405 13.06 -7.96 -18.07
C GLY A 405 13.72 -9.18 -17.42
N ALA A 406 13.92 -9.11 -16.10
CA ALA A 406 14.58 -10.16 -15.33
C ALA A 406 13.76 -11.46 -15.30
N THR A 407 14.45 -12.60 -15.25
CA THR A 407 13.86 -13.93 -15.03
C THR A 407 14.46 -14.54 -13.78
N VAL A 408 13.62 -15.14 -12.95
CA VAL A 408 13.98 -15.89 -11.75
C VAL A 408 13.54 -17.33 -11.93
N ASP A 409 14.49 -18.25 -11.75
CA ASP A 409 14.21 -19.68 -11.68
C ASP A 409 13.66 -20.02 -10.29
N LEU A 410 12.39 -20.42 -10.21
CA LEU A 410 11.79 -20.85 -8.94
C LEU A 410 12.26 -22.27 -8.58
N GLY A 411 12.54 -23.09 -9.60
CA GLY A 411 13.01 -24.47 -9.44
C GLY A 411 12.01 -25.49 -9.98
N THR A 412 12.27 -26.76 -9.68
CA THR A 412 11.40 -27.88 -10.04
C THR A 412 10.53 -28.27 -8.86
N TYR A 413 9.22 -28.36 -9.09
CA TYR A 413 8.23 -28.72 -8.08
C TYR A 413 7.33 -29.84 -8.56
N GLN A 414 6.92 -30.70 -7.62
CA GLN A 414 5.88 -31.69 -7.80
C GLN A 414 4.70 -31.30 -6.92
N LEU A 415 3.50 -31.24 -7.50
CA LEU A 415 2.26 -30.86 -6.80
C LEU A 415 1.29 -32.04 -6.77
N LEU A 416 0.65 -32.25 -5.62
CA LEU A 416 -0.36 -33.30 -5.42
C LEU A 416 -1.71 -32.89 -6.04
N GLU A 417 -2.61 -33.87 -6.22
CA GLU A 417 -3.98 -33.60 -6.67
C GLU A 417 -4.69 -32.57 -5.76
N GLY A 418 -5.30 -31.56 -6.37
CA GLY A 418 -6.00 -30.48 -5.68
C GLY A 418 -5.10 -29.47 -4.96
N GLU A 419 -3.78 -29.66 -4.96
CA GLU A 419 -2.86 -28.77 -4.27
C GLU A 419 -2.80 -27.39 -4.95
N THR A 420 -2.71 -26.33 -4.15
CA THR A 420 -2.43 -24.99 -4.65
C THR A 420 -1.11 -24.49 -4.08
N MET A 421 -0.14 -24.28 -4.95
CA MET A 421 1.13 -23.65 -4.64
C MET A 421 1.03 -22.15 -4.90
N PHE A 422 1.56 -21.33 -4.00
CA PHE A 422 1.60 -19.88 -4.15
C PHE A 422 3.01 -19.39 -4.46
N VAL A 423 3.10 -18.37 -5.29
CA VAL A 423 4.32 -17.61 -5.56
C VAL A 423 4.05 -16.16 -5.19
N LEU A 424 4.60 -15.72 -4.07
CA LEU A 424 4.49 -14.35 -3.58
C LEU A 424 5.68 -13.57 -4.11
N ALA A 425 5.43 -12.57 -4.95
CA ALA A 425 6.47 -11.89 -5.70
C ALA A 425 6.45 -10.37 -5.54
N ARG A 426 7.63 -9.76 -5.71
CA ARG A 426 7.82 -8.31 -5.77
C ARG A 426 8.74 -7.96 -6.92
N ALA A 427 8.26 -7.11 -7.83
CA ALA A 427 9.08 -6.52 -8.90
C ALA A 427 9.47 -5.09 -8.54
N LEU A 428 10.77 -4.84 -8.41
CA LEU A 428 11.37 -3.54 -8.12
C LEU A 428 12.39 -3.20 -9.22
N ASP A 429 12.83 -1.95 -9.30
CA ASP A 429 13.88 -1.55 -10.24
C ASP A 429 15.21 -2.28 -9.99
N SER A 430 15.43 -2.79 -8.78
CA SER A 430 16.58 -3.63 -8.42
C SER A 430 16.46 -5.08 -8.88
N GLY A 431 15.25 -5.52 -9.25
CA GLY A 431 14.98 -6.86 -9.76
C GLY A 431 13.70 -7.47 -9.20
N LEU A 432 13.55 -8.75 -9.51
CA LEU A 432 12.40 -9.57 -9.14
C LEU A 432 12.76 -10.48 -7.96
N VAL A 433 11.94 -10.42 -6.92
CA VAL A 433 12.02 -11.28 -5.73
C VAL A 433 10.77 -12.16 -5.70
N ALA A 434 10.92 -13.44 -5.40
CA ALA A 434 9.79 -14.37 -5.35
C ALA A 434 10.02 -15.48 -4.33
N HIS A 435 8.97 -15.79 -3.57
CA HIS A 435 8.95 -16.85 -2.57
C HIS A 435 7.85 -17.85 -2.89
N VAL A 436 8.21 -19.14 -2.86
CA VAL A 436 7.28 -20.24 -3.12
C VAL A 436 6.74 -20.77 -1.81
N VAL A 437 5.42 -20.94 -1.72
CA VAL A 437 4.71 -21.51 -0.57
C VAL A 437 3.90 -22.72 -1.05
N GLY A 438 4.13 -23.88 -0.43
CA GLY A 438 3.55 -25.16 -0.86
C GLY A 438 4.36 -25.82 -1.99
N GLY A 439 3.90 -26.99 -2.44
CA GLY A 439 4.58 -27.83 -3.43
C GLY A 439 5.81 -28.56 -2.87
N GLU A 440 6.04 -29.79 -3.33
CA GLU A 440 7.26 -30.52 -3.01
C GLU A 440 8.39 -30.09 -3.94
N ARG A 441 9.44 -29.47 -3.38
CA ARG A 441 10.62 -29.07 -4.15
C ARG A 441 11.45 -30.30 -4.50
N ILE A 442 11.67 -30.52 -5.79
CA ILE A 442 12.53 -31.61 -6.28
C ILE A 442 13.93 -31.04 -6.50
N GLU A 443 14.87 -31.43 -5.64
CA GLU A 443 16.27 -31.06 -5.86
C GLU A 443 16.82 -31.79 -7.10
N PRO A 444 17.60 -31.11 -7.95
CA PRO A 444 18.26 -31.79 -9.05
C PRO A 444 19.16 -32.89 -8.46
N ALA A 445 19.04 -34.11 -9.00
CA ALA A 445 19.85 -35.24 -8.54
C ALA A 445 21.33 -34.83 -8.53
N THR A 446 21.94 -34.78 -7.34
CA THR A 446 23.37 -34.53 -7.20
C THR A 446 24.08 -35.57 -8.06
N ALA A 447 24.76 -35.15 -9.12
CA ALA A 447 25.57 -36.06 -9.92
C ALA A 447 26.52 -36.78 -8.95
N ALA A 448 26.32 -38.09 -8.75
CA ALA A 448 27.19 -38.89 -7.93
C ALA A 448 28.60 -38.70 -8.49
N VAL A 449 29.47 -38.03 -7.72
CA VAL A 449 30.89 -37.95 -8.04
C VAL A 449 31.41 -39.38 -7.95
N ILE A 450 31.49 -40.05 -9.11
CA ILE A 450 32.21 -41.30 -9.24
C ILE A 450 33.68 -40.95 -9.00
N GLY A 451 34.12 -41.08 -7.75
CA GLY A 451 35.53 -40.99 -7.39
C GLY A 451 36.33 -42.03 -8.19
N PRO A 452 37.59 -41.74 -8.55
CA PRO A 452 38.41 -42.69 -9.29
C PRO A 452 38.49 -44.01 -8.52
N ALA A 453 38.17 -45.11 -9.19
CA ALA A 453 38.29 -46.45 -8.64
C ALA A 453 39.73 -46.65 -8.12
N SER A 454 39.87 -46.94 -6.84
CA SER A 454 41.15 -47.38 -6.26
C SER A 454 41.66 -48.60 -7.02
N PRO A 455 42.93 -48.63 -7.45
CA PRO A 455 43.51 -49.84 -8.02
C PRO A 455 43.54 -50.92 -6.92
N ALA A 456 43.03 -52.10 -7.26
CA ALA A 456 43.05 -53.28 -6.39
C ALA A 456 44.51 -53.70 -6.08
N PRO A 457 44.79 -54.22 -4.87
CA PRO A 457 46.11 -54.70 -4.48
C PRO A 457 46.53 -55.98 -5.19
#